data_AF-A0A9Q1DG17-F1
#
_entry.id   AF-A0A9Q1DG17-F1
#
_cell.length_a   1.000
_cell.length_b   1.000
_cell.length_c   1.000
_cell.angle_alpha   90.00
_cell.angle_beta   90.00
_cell.angle_gamma   90.00
#
_symmetry.space_group_name_H-M   'P 1'
#
loop_
_entity.id
_entity.type
_entity.pdbx_description
1 polymer ?
#
loop_
_entity_poly.entity_id
_entity_poly.type
_entity_poly.pdbx_seq_one_letter_code
_entity_poly.pdbx_strand_id
1 'polypeptide(L)'
;MLDINISHFNMEKKSSQDHLMRNLKEKDRQLHSLRHVEMKLKMVTDSLADTQFQHNKVKSQRDAMPPRDEALQRRNELQKEVEHLRRNLMHEQSLTEEETRMVEQSQEQEHELMKESHHWRDELHHLICLTQIKADEKEQKSHELITAEQRYIRVKEELKGKALIILDHKKLSQEAQARLNVFAKLYDVIKGERNKCVNLIQMATQRTSEMREEWEILENDTEIIRNSVICKDKQLQKSRMKRVHSEYIRDSLKKDISKTLHTLHEMEEKRAEQNLKIGKLTSMINFNEENLLQLRKNYDNAVQSRNDRGVQLLERENEICIFHERVNVQEGLIQQGNMEIQAMEEEMGLLNMLATKEKREIELSRKLLPDKRDLEDQITTLQIQLSEGKDQRLTLEKAVEDQQSRVRRLEGTDPPPDQLVSKIEKLERSLADQEELLLEKELVYDQVSQLTQQISAKAEDGKEDTLNLAKKVNELQSQLKDTTRKLMSKVSEVSMEQAKVITLQQEVKDKEQHLDSCQRRLEQGLTPSEEMEQAWQRALKAEQQQLADQQEQEMRAEEEERSQLPNGGITTAEARPNAYVPENDPLPIPRPYGALAPFKPTELGSNIRHIRKPQPQPVEI
;
A
#
# COMPACT_ATOMS: atom_id res chain seq x y z
N MET A 1 -75.74 66.04 87.13
CA MET A 1 -75.77 66.97 85.99
C MET A 1 -76.24 68.34 86.47
N LEU A 2 -75.45 69.03 87.29
CA LEU A 2 -75.84 70.34 87.84
C LEU A 2 -74.74 71.43 87.67
N ASP A 3 -73.48 71.00 87.58
CA ASP A 3 -72.33 71.89 87.82
C ASP A 3 -71.79 72.61 86.57
N ILE A 4 -72.04 72.09 85.37
CA ILE A 4 -71.48 72.65 84.12
C ILE A 4 -72.15 73.99 83.73
N ASN A 5 -73.46 74.13 83.94
CA ASN A 5 -74.20 75.34 83.53
C ASN A 5 -73.95 76.56 84.44
N ILE A 6 -73.48 76.35 85.67
CA ILE A 6 -73.26 77.41 86.66
C ILE A 6 -72.03 78.28 86.31
N SER A 7 -71.05 77.72 85.60
CA SER A 7 -69.81 78.42 85.27
C SER A 7 -69.99 79.52 84.22
N HIS A 8 -70.83 79.30 83.19
CA HIS A 8 -70.95 80.23 82.05
C HIS A 8 -71.62 81.55 82.43
N PHE A 9 -72.75 81.49 83.15
CA PHE A 9 -73.60 82.68 83.40
C PHE A 9 -72.97 83.68 84.38
N ASN A 10 -72.03 83.24 85.21
CA ASN A 10 -71.34 84.11 86.18
C ASN A 10 -70.32 85.05 85.54
N MET A 11 -69.81 84.72 84.34
CA MET A 11 -68.71 85.49 83.73
C MET A 11 -69.19 86.74 82.98
N GLU A 12 -70.33 86.66 82.29
CA GLU A 12 -70.88 87.80 81.52
C GLU A 12 -71.35 88.95 82.44
N LYS A 13 -72.10 88.64 83.50
CA LYS A 13 -72.73 89.66 84.37
C LYS A 13 -71.70 90.60 85.03
N LYS A 14 -70.48 90.12 85.28
CA LYS A 14 -69.43 90.92 85.94
C LYS A 14 -68.84 92.01 85.02
N SER A 15 -68.86 91.80 83.71
CA SER A 15 -68.29 92.73 82.72
C SER A 15 -69.06 94.06 82.64
N SER A 16 -70.39 94.00 82.60
CA SER A 16 -71.24 95.16 82.30
C SER A 16 -71.28 96.24 83.38
N GLN A 17 -70.97 95.90 84.64
CA GLN A 17 -71.22 96.79 85.78
C GLN A 17 -70.05 97.77 86.06
N ASP A 18 -68.81 97.40 85.71
CA ASP A 18 -67.61 98.25 85.87
C ASP A 18 -67.56 99.44 84.89
N HIS A 19 -68.40 99.44 83.85
CA HIS A 19 -68.41 100.48 82.82
C HIS A 19 -69.15 101.75 83.27
N LEU A 20 -70.23 101.61 84.06
CA LEU A 20 -71.15 102.72 84.37
C LEU A 20 -70.53 103.78 85.29
N MET A 21 -69.72 103.38 86.26
CA MET A 21 -69.21 104.24 87.34
C MET A 21 -68.11 105.23 86.91
N ARG A 22 -67.53 105.08 85.71
CA ARG A 22 -66.46 105.97 85.22
C ARG A 22 -67.00 107.34 84.81
N ASN A 23 -68.10 107.35 84.06
CA ASN A 23 -68.69 108.54 83.45
C ASN A 23 -69.15 109.61 84.48
N LEU A 24 -69.47 109.19 85.71
CA LEU A 24 -69.95 110.09 86.76
C LEU A 24 -68.88 111.08 87.27
N LYS A 25 -67.58 110.77 87.12
CA LYS A 25 -66.48 111.62 87.64
C LYS A 25 -66.09 112.80 86.73
N GLU A 26 -66.53 112.80 85.48
CA GLU A 26 -66.11 113.80 84.48
C GLU A 26 -66.88 115.13 84.64
N LYS A 27 -68.19 115.05 84.89
CA LYS A 27 -69.14 116.17 84.78
C LYS A 27 -68.91 117.30 85.79
N ASP A 28 -68.54 116.96 87.03
CA ASP A 28 -68.49 117.96 88.12
C ASP A 28 -67.25 118.87 88.06
N ARG A 29 -66.20 118.49 87.31
CA ARG A 29 -65.01 119.34 87.12
C ARG A 29 -65.29 120.62 86.33
N GLN A 30 -66.23 120.59 85.41
CA GLN A 30 -66.49 121.71 84.48
C GLN A 30 -67.25 122.88 85.13
N LEU A 31 -67.92 122.67 86.27
CA LEU A 31 -68.83 123.66 86.88
C LEU A 31 -68.11 124.76 87.69
N HIS A 32 -66.85 124.54 88.07
CA HIS A 32 -66.14 125.43 89.00
C HIS A 32 -65.38 126.61 88.35
N SER A 33 -64.95 126.51 87.09
CA SER A 33 -64.10 127.54 86.46
C SER A 33 -64.84 128.83 86.10
N LEU A 34 -66.11 128.72 85.69
CA LEU A 34 -66.88 129.82 85.10
C LEU A 34 -67.02 131.04 86.04
N ARG A 35 -67.26 130.79 87.33
CA ARG A 35 -67.64 131.82 88.33
C ARG A 35 -66.53 132.81 88.72
N HIS A 36 -65.27 132.58 88.33
CA HIS A 36 -64.16 133.43 88.76
C HIS A 36 -63.97 134.70 87.92
N VAL A 37 -64.42 134.70 86.66
CA VAL A 37 -64.06 135.75 85.69
C VAL A 37 -64.94 137.00 85.80
N GLU A 38 -66.24 136.82 86.03
CA GLU A 38 -67.25 137.90 85.93
C GLU A 38 -67.03 139.05 86.93
N MET A 39 -66.44 138.79 88.09
CA MET A 39 -66.37 139.76 89.20
C MET A 39 -65.39 140.92 88.94
N LYS A 40 -64.37 140.75 88.09
CA LYS A 40 -63.31 141.76 87.91
C LYS A 40 -63.71 142.97 87.05
N LEU A 41 -64.70 142.83 86.18
CA LEU A 41 -65.01 143.83 85.14
C LEU A 41 -65.73 145.08 85.70
N LYS A 42 -66.35 144.97 86.88
CA LYS A 42 -67.32 145.95 87.41
C LYS A 42 -66.71 147.12 88.19
N MET A 43 -65.40 147.14 88.45
CA MET A 43 -64.77 148.15 89.32
C MET A 43 -64.21 149.37 88.58
N VAL A 44 -64.12 149.34 87.25
CA VAL A 44 -63.39 150.36 86.47
C VAL A 44 -64.29 151.54 86.05
N THR A 45 -65.59 151.28 85.83
CA THR A 45 -66.54 152.23 85.22
C THR A 45 -66.83 153.48 86.07
N ASP A 46 -66.81 153.34 87.39
CA ASP A 46 -67.48 154.29 88.27
C ASP A 46 -66.62 155.53 88.59
N SER A 47 -65.32 155.46 88.26
CA SER A 47 -64.31 156.49 88.57
C SER A 47 -64.36 157.75 87.67
N LEU A 48 -65.10 157.70 86.55
CA LEU A 48 -65.02 158.73 85.50
C LEU A 48 -65.98 159.93 85.71
N ALA A 49 -67.02 159.78 86.55
CA ALA A 49 -68.15 160.70 86.61
C ALA A 49 -67.87 162.04 87.33
N ASP A 50 -67.10 162.03 88.43
CA ASP A 50 -66.98 163.20 89.34
C ASP A 50 -66.31 164.43 88.72
N THR A 51 -65.45 164.26 87.72
CA THR A 51 -64.63 165.35 87.17
C THR A 51 -65.43 166.41 86.39
N GLN A 52 -66.64 166.06 85.89
CA GLN A 52 -67.41 166.94 85.01
C GLN A 52 -68.20 168.05 85.75
N PHE A 53 -68.40 167.93 87.06
CA PHE A 53 -69.27 168.85 87.82
C PHE A 53 -68.66 170.24 88.08
N GLN A 54 -67.32 170.35 88.16
CA GLN A 54 -66.62 171.56 88.62
C GLN A 54 -66.74 172.77 87.67
N HIS A 55 -66.85 172.55 86.35
CA HIS A 55 -66.65 173.62 85.36
C HIS A 55 -67.77 174.68 85.31
N ASN A 56 -69.02 174.31 85.62
CA ASN A 56 -70.19 175.17 85.38
C ASN A 56 -70.34 176.37 86.33
N LYS A 57 -69.50 176.48 87.37
CA LYS A 57 -69.69 177.45 88.47
C LYS A 57 -69.23 178.89 88.17
N VAL A 58 -68.34 179.09 87.19
CA VAL A 58 -67.57 180.34 87.03
C VAL A 58 -68.24 181.38 86.09
N LYS A 59 -69.20 180.96 85.25
CA LYS A 59 -69.66 181.78 84.10
C LYS A 59 -70.68 182.89 84.43
N SER A 60 -71.11 183.03 85.68
CA SER A 60 -72.38 183.70 86.04
C SER A 60 -72.27 185.04 86.79
N GLN A 61 -71.11 185.72 86.77
CA GLN A 61 -70.83 186.88 87.64
C GLN A 61 -70.27 188.13 86.91
N ARG A 62 -70.77 188.52 85.72
CA ARG A 62 -70.13 189.60 84.93
C ARG A 62 -71.01 190.64 84.22
N ASP A 63 -72.19 190.95 84.77
CA ASP A 63 -73.11 191.96 84.25
C ASP A 63 -73.26 193.22 85.14
N ALA A 64 -73.74 194.31 84.52
CA ALA A 64 -74.30 195.56 85.07
C ALA A 64 -73.35 196.66 85.62
N MET A 65 -73.11 197.71 84.82
CA MET A 65 -73.66 199.07 85.01
C MET A 65 -73.39 199.99 83.76
N PRO A 66 -74.13 201.10 83.52
CA PRO A 66 -74.27 201.76 82.20
C PRO A 66 -74.02 203.31 82.25
N PRO A 67 -74.56 204.17 81.34
CA PRO A 67 -74.51 204.20 79.87
C PRO A 67 -74.04 205.56 79.25
N ARG A 68 -73.96 205.59 77.91
CA ARG A 68 -74.14 206.76 77.00
C ARG A 68 -73.00 207.78 76.87
N ASP A 69 -72.95 208.36 75.66
CA ASP A 69 -72.21 209.57 75.27
C ASP A 69 -73.12 210.33 74.28
N GLU A 70 -73.19 211.66 74.34
CA GLU A 70 -73.68 212.48 73.23
C GLU A 70 -72.50 213.31 72.73
N ALA A 71 -72.08 213.04 71.48
CA ALA A 71 -70.70 213.25 71.08
C ALA A 71 -70.41 214.66 70.55
N LEU A 72 -69.27 215.22 70.99
CA LEU A 72 -68.46 216.12 70.15
C LEU A 72 -67.00 216.31 70.61
N GLN A 73 -66.60 215.88 71.81
CA GLN A 73 -65.20 215.97 72.28
C GLN A 73 -64.47 214.63 72.45
N ARG A 74 -65.16 213.48 72.50
CA ARG A 74 -64.60 212.21 72.97
C ARG A 74 -63.81 211.36 71.97
N ARG A 75 -63.41 211.94 70.82
CA ARG A 75 -62.87 211.17 69.67
C ARG A 75 -61.35 210.94 69.67
N ASN A 76 -60.57 211.72 70.42
CA ASN A 76 -59.13 211.83 70.18
C ASN A 76 -58.21 211.04 71.14
N GLU A 77 -58.72 210.45 72.22
CA GLU A 77 -57.88 209.81 73.26
C GLU A 77 -57.81 208.29 73.15
N LEU A 78 -58.91 207.63 72.76
CA LEU A 78 -59.00 206.16 72.61
C LEU A 78 -58.08 205.56 71.53
N GLN A 79 -57.45 206.38 70.68
CA GLN A 79 -56.59 205.89 69.60
C GLN A 79 -55.18 205.46 70.07
N LYS A 80 -54.78 205.75 71.33
CA LYS A 80 -53.41 205.46 71.82
C LYS A 80 -53.25 204.14 72.59
N GLU A 81 -54.29 203.58 73.20
CA GLU A 81 -54.16 202.35 74.00
C GLU A 81 -54.03 201.08 73.14
N VAL A 82 -54.59 201.10 71.93
CA VAL A 82 -54.60 199.95 70.98
C VAL A 82 -53.19 199.53 70.53
N GLU A 83 -52.22 200.44 70.51
CA GLU A 83 -50.84 200.17 70.05
C GLU A 83 -49.92 199.54 71.10
N HIS A 84 -50.34 199.47 72.37
CA HIS A 84 -49.54 198.84 73.42
C HIS A 84 -49.74 197.32 73.47
N LEU A 85 -51.00 196.86 73.45
CA LEU A 85 -51.36 195.44 73.61
C LEU A 85 -50.84 194.53 72.49
N ARG A 86 -50.61 195.07 71.29
CA ARG A 86 -50.11 194.29 70.13
C ARG A 86 -48.69 193.76 70.26
N ARG A 87 -47.85 194.27 71.18
CA ARG A 87 -46.43 193.87 71.28
C ARG A 87 -46.18 192.64 72.14
N ASN A 88 -47.00 192.37 73.15
CA ASN A 88 -46.72 191.30 74.11
C ASN A 88 -46.95 189.90 73.53
N LEU A 89 -47.83 189.76 72.54
CA LEU A 89 -48.22 188.46 71.95
C LEU A 89 -47.08 187.77 71.15
N MET A 90 -46.11 188.54 70.65
CA MET A 90 -45.02 188.03 69.80
C MET A 90 -43.93 187.26 70.58
N HIS A 91 -43.83 187.42 71.90
CA HIS A 91 -42.69 186.87 72.64
C HIS A 91 -42.87 185.39 73.03
N GLU A 92 -44.08 184.98 73.43
CA GLU A 92 -44.34 183.63 73.94
C GLU A 92 -44.24 182.53 72.88
N GLN A 93 -44.41 182.86 71.59
CA GLN A 93 -44.36 181.87 70.50
C GLN A 93 -42.96 181.28 70.27
N SER A 94 -41.89 182.00 70.62
CA SER A 94 -40.51 181.56 70.37
C SER A 94 -39.99 180.47 71.31
N LEU A 95 -40.60 180.30 72.49
CA LEU A 95 -40.13 179.34 73.51
C LEU A 95 -40.59 177.90 73.21
N THR A 96 -41.73 177.72 72.55
CA THR A 96 -42.31 176.39 72.28
C THR A 96 -41.65 175.62 71.13
N GLU A 97 -40.84 176.26 70.29
CA GLU A 97 -40.16 175.58 69.17
C GLU A 97 -38.83 174.90 69.59
N GLU A 98 -38.28 175.24 70.75
CA GLU A 98 -36.96 174.76 71.18
C GLU A 98 -37.05 173.48 72.04
N GLU A 99 -38.15 173.28 72.77
CA GLU A 99 -38.39 172.08 73.59
C GLU A 99 -38.67 170.83 72.74
N THR A 100 -39.37 170.95 71.60
CA THR A 100 -39.75 169.82 70.75
C THR A 100 -38.53 169.13 70.13
N ARG A 101 -37.55 169.91 69.64
CA ARG A 101 -36.35 169.39 68.98
C ARG A 101 -35.46 168.54 69.89
N MET A 102 -35.54 168.71 71.21
CA MET A 102 -34.79 167.88 72.17
C MET A 102 -35.37 166.47 72.29
N VAL A 103 -36.69 166.31 72.17
CA VAL A 103 -37.38 165.02 72.33
C VAL A 103 -37.06 164.08 71.15
N GLU A 104 -37.04 164.61 69.93
CA GLU A 104 -36.74 163.84 68.71
C GLU A 104 -35.33 163.21 68.77
N GLN A 105 -34.33 163.96 69.23
CA GLN A 105 -32.94 163.47 69.36
C GLN A 105 -32.81 162.30 70.34
N SER A 106 -33.59 162.28 71.44
CA SER A 106 -33.60 161.15 72.37
C SER A 106 -34.28 159.89 71.79
N GLN A 107 -35.30 160.04 70.95
CA GLN A 107 -35.98 158.89 70.33
C GLN A 107 -35.09 158.19 69.29
N GLU A 108 -34.32 158.95 68.52
CA GLU A 108 -33.44 158.38 67.49
C GLU A 108 -32.31 157.53 68.12
N GLN A 109 -31.76 157.95 69.26
CA GLN A 109 -30.74 157.19 70.00
C GLN A 109 -31.26 155.86 70.57
N GLU A 110 -32.46 155.82 71.16
CA GLU A 110 -33.09 154.54 71.55
C GLU A 110 -33.28 153.62 70.34
N HIS A 111 -33.66 154.19 69.19
CA HIS A 111 -33.92 153.42 67.99
C HIS A 111 -32.64 152.82 67.37
N GLU A 112 -31.47 153.45 67.54
CA GLU A 112 -30.17 152.89 67.17
C GLU A 112 -29.73 151.77 68.13
N LEU A 113 -29.78 151.99 69.45
CA LEU A 113 -29.44 150.96 70.44
C LEU A 113 -30.31 149.70 70.31
N MET A 114 -31.58 149.85 69.92
CA MET A 114 -32.45 148.72 69.58
C MET A 114 -31.97 147.94 68.35
N LYS A 115 -31.48 148.62 67.29
CA LYS A 115 -30.92 147.93 66.10
C LYS A 115 -29.68 147.12 66.47
N GLU A 116 -28.76 147.67 67.26
CA GLU A 116 -27.59 146.95 67.77
C GLU A 116 -28.00 145.74 68.63
N SER A 117 -28.95 145.94 69.55
CA SER A 117 -29.48 144.87 70.40
C SER A 117 -30.12 143.73 69.61
N HIS A 118 -30.72 144.01 68.44
CA HIS A 118 -31.20 142.99 67.51
C HIS A 118 -30.05 142.31 66.75
N HIS A 119 -29.11 143.08 66.20
CA HIS A 119 -27.94 142.56 65.50
C HIS A 119 -27.14 141.54 66.34
N TRP A 120 -26.83 141.86 67.60
CA TRP A 120 -26.12 140.94 68.51
C TRP A 120 -26.93 139.69 68.87
N ARG A 121 -28.28 139.76 68.87
CA ARG A 121 -29.15 138.59 69.06
C ARG A 121 -29.15 137.67 67.83
N ASP A 122 -29.16 138.24 66.63
CA ASP A 122 -29.09 137.48 65.38
C ASP A 122 -27.71 136.83 65.20
N GLU A 123 -26.61 137.51 65.55
CA GLU A 123 -25.27 136.91 65.57
C GLU A 123 -25.15 135.78 66.61
N LEU A 124 -25.67 135.97 67.82
CA LEU A 124 -25.68 134.92 68.84
C LEU A 124 -26.48 133.70 68.37
N HIS A 125 -27.62 133.90 67.71
CA HIS A 125 -28.40 132.81 67.12
C HIS A 125 -27.63 132.11 66.00
N HIS A 126 -26.98 132.87 65.10
CA HIS A 126 -26.15 132.32 64.03
C HIS A 126 -24.99 131.47 64.57
N LEU A 127 -24.29 131.96 65.60
CA LEU A 127 -23.21 131.22 66.27
C LEU A 127 -23.73 129.93 66.93
N ILE A 128 -24.89 129.97 67.61
CA ILE A 128 -25.52 128.78 68.18
C ILE A 128 -25.83 127.75 67.08
N CYS A 129 -26.50 128.15 66.00
CA CYS A 129 -26.77 127.28 64.85
C CYS A 129 -25.50 126.69 64.23
N LEU A 130 -24.44 127.49 64.08
CA LEU A 130 -23.16 127.03 63.54
C LEU A 130 -22.46 126.05 64.49
N THR A 131 -22.51 126.25 65.81
CA THR A 131 -21.99 125.28 66.78
C THR A 131 -22.76 123.96 66.78
N GLN A 132 -24.10 124.00 66.61
CA GLN A 132 -24.90 122.78 66.46
C GLN A 132 -24.52 122.03 65.17
N ILE A 133 -24.46 122.71 64.03
CA ILE A 133 -24.04 122.09 62.76
C ILE A 133 -22.63 121.47 62.87
N LYS A 134 -21.70 122.08 63.60
CA LYS A 134 -20.36 121.50 63.84
C LYS A 134 -20.34 120.38 64.89
N ALA A 135 -21.32 120.29 65.78
CA ALA A 135 -21.54 119.11 66.62
C ALA A 135 -22.10 117.95 65.77
N ASP A 136 -23.13 118.20 64.98
CA ASP A 136 -23.79 117.23 64.10
C ASP A 136 -22.82 116.68 63.05
N GLU A 137 -22.03 117.54 62.39
CA GLU A 137 -20.95 117.12 61.48
C GLU A 137 -19.94 116.20 62.17
N LYS A 138 -19.54 116.53 63.40
CA LYS A 138 -18.57 115.73 64.17
C LYS A 138 -19.14 114.37 64.55
N GLU A 139 -20.41 114.31 64.97
CA GLU A 139 -21.08 113.05 65.32
C GLU A 139 -21.31 112.19 64.08
N GLN A 140 -21.75 112.78 62.96
CA GLN A 140 -21.85 112.09 61.67
C GLN A 140 -20.49 111.53 61.23
N LYS A 141 -19.40 112.32 61.31
CA LYS A 141 -18.06 111.85 60.93
C LYS A 141 -17.51 110.79 61.87
N SER A 142 -17.87 110.83 63.16
CA SER A 142 -17.59 109.76 64.12
C SER A 142 -18.32 108.45 63.74
N HIS A 143 -19.60 108.52 63.38
CA HIS A 143 -20.36 107.36 62.92
C HIS A 143 -19.87 106.82 61.56
N GLU A 144 -19.51 107.69 60.61
CA GLU A 144 -18.87 107.30 59.35
C GLU A 144 -17.53 106.58 59.60
N LEU A 145 -16.70 107.09 60.52
CA LEU A 145 -15.44 106.44 60.91
C LEU A 145 -15.68 105.06 61.54
N ILE A 146 -16.52 104.96 62.57
CA ILE A 146 -16.81 103.70 63.26
C ILE A 146 -17.41 102.66 62.30
N THR A 147 -18.32 103.06 61.40
CA THR A 147 -18.87 102.14 60.41
C THR A 147 -17.87 101.75 59.31
N ALA A 148 -16.93 102.63 58.95
CA ALA A 148 -15.81 102.29 58.07
C ALA A 148 -14.81 101.32 58.75
N GLU A 149 -14.48 101.52 60.02
CA GLU A 149 -13.62 100.63 60.81
C GLU A 149 -14.24 99.25 60.97
N GLN A 150 -15.53 99.15 61.31
CA GLN A 150 -16.24 97.88 61.37
C GLN A 150 -16.27 97.15 60.02
N ARG A 151 -16.45 97.88 58.90
CA ARG A 151 -16.36 97.31 57.55
C ARG A 151 -14.93 96.81 57.25
N TYR A 152 -13.90 97.59 57.59
CA TYR A 152 -12.50 97.20 57.42
C TYR A 152 -12.15 95.94 58.22
N ILE A 153 -12.60 95.84 59.48
CA ILE A 153 -12.38 94.65 60.32
C ILE A 153 -13.02 93.41 59.68
N ARG A 154 -14.31 93.49 59.30
CA ARG A 154 -15.00 92.37 58.63
C ARG A 154 -14.32 91.94 57.34
N VAL A 155 -13.94 92.89 56.47
CA VAL A 155 -13.23 92.60 55.21
C VAL A 155 -11.85 91.99 55.48
N LYS A 156 -11.15 92.42 56.53
CA LYS A 156 -9.85 91.85 56.97
C LYS A 156 -9.99 90.43 57.52
N GLU A 157 -11.10 90.11 58.17
CA GLU A 157 -11.42 88.76 58.64
C GLU A 157 -11.85 87.85 57.49
N GLU A 158 -12.69 88.33 56.57
CA GLU A 158 -13.01 87.64 55.32
C GLU A 158 -11.76 87.36 54.47
N LEU A 159 -10.82 88.31 54.39
CA LEU A 159 -9.56 88.12 53.67
C LEU A 159 -8.69 87.03 54.32
N LYS A 160 -8.63 86.95 55.65
CA LYS A 160 -7.98 85.84 56.36
C LYS A 160 -8.66 84.50 56.04
N GLY A 161 -9.99 84.44 56.11
CA GLY A 161 -10.76 83.23 55.79
C GLY A 161 -10.55 82.76 54.35
N LYS A 162 -10.65 83.69 53.39
CA LYS A 162 -10.40 83.43 51.96
C LYS A 162 -8.94 83.02 51.71
N ALA A 163 -7.96 83.59 52.42
CA ALA A 163 -6.56 83.17 52.32
C ALA A 163 -6.32 81.73 52.84
N LEU A 164 -7.01 81.30 53.91
CA LEU A 164 -6.97 79.91 54.37
C LEU A 164 -7.61 78.95 53.35
N ILE A 165 -8.77 79.30 52.79
CA ILE A 165 -9.43 78.51 51.74
C ILE A 165 -8.54 78.37 50.49
N ILE A 166 -7.86 79.45 50.07
CA ILE A 166 -6.88 79.42 48.97
C ILE A 166 -5.67 78.52 49.32
N LEU A 167 -5.18 78.56 50.56
CA LEU A 167 -4.09 77.70 51.02
C LEU A 167 -4.48 76.22 50.98
N ASP A 168 -5.69 75.86 51.42
CA ASP A 168 -6.15 74.47 51.45
C ASP A 168 -6.49 73.95 50.05
N HIS A 169 -7.10 74.75 49.16
CA HIS A 169 -7.22 74.39 47.75
C HIS A 169 -5.85 74.23 47.06
N LYS A 170 -4.84 75.04 47.45
CA LYS A 170 -3.46 74.87 46.95
C LYS A 170 -2.84 73.56 47.42
N LYS A 171 -3.03 73.15 48.68
CA LYS A 171 -2.62 71.82 49.18
C LYS A 171 -3.30 70.69 48.40
N LEU A 172 -4.62 70.75 48.27
CA LEU A 172 -5.41 69.73 47.53
C LEU A 172 -4.97 69.62 46.05
N SER A 173 -4.66 70.75 45.40
CA SER A 173 -4.09 70.77 44.05
C SER A 173 -2.70 70.14 43.99
N GLN A 174 -1.83 70.42 44.96
CA GLN A 174 -0.49 69.81 45.07
C GLN A 174 -0.57 68.31 45.34
N GLU A 175 -1.48 67.86 46.20
CA GLU A 175 -1.76 66.43 46.42
C GLU A 175 -2.29 65.73 45.17
N ALA A 176 -3.24 66.35 44.47
CA ALA A 176 -3.78 65.80 43.22
C ALA A 176 -2.68 65.66 42.16
N GLN A 177 -1.83 66.68 42.00
CA GLN A 177 -0.68 66.62 41.09
C GLN A 177 0.35 65.56 41.52
N ALA A 178 0.62 65.41 42.82
CA ALA A 178 1.51 64.37 43.33
C ALA A 178 0.97 62.96 43.03
N ARG A 179 -0.33 62.73 43.26
CA ARG A 179 -1.01 61.46 42.91
C ARG A 179 -0.96 61.20 41.40
N LEU A 180 -1.25 62.21 40.57
CA LEU A 180 -1.18 62.10 39.11
C LEU A 180 0.24 61.78 38.62
N ASN A 181 1.27 62.39 39.22
CA ASN A 181 2.67 62.08 38.93
C ASN A 181 3.07 60.64 39.32
N VAL A 182 2.46 60.07 40.38
CA VAL A 182 2.63 58.65 40.75
C VAL A 182 1.92 57.73 39.74
N PHE A 183 0.69 58.05 39.35
CA PHE A 183 -0.03 57.28 38.33
C PHE A 183 0.65 57.30 36.96
N ALA A 184 1.24 58.43 36.55
CA ALA A 184 2.02 58.52 35.31
C ALA A 184 3.23 57.56 35.34
N LYS A 185 4.00 57.56 36.43
CA LYS A 185 5.13 56.61 36.61
C LYS A 185 4.67 55.15 36.60
N LEU A 186 3.54 54.84 37.26
CA LEU A 186 2.98 53.49 37.27
C LEU A 186 2.53 53.06 35.86
N TYR A 187 1.93 53.97 35.09
CA TYR A 187 1.54 53.72 33.71
C TYR A 187 2.77 53.44 32.81
N ASP A 188 3.86 54.19 32.96
CA ASP A 188 5.09 53.94 32.20
C ASP A 188 5.73 52.58 32.54
N VAL A 189 5.68 52.15 33.82
CA VAL A 189 6.09 50.79 34.22
C VAL A 189 5.21 49.73 33.55
N ILE A 190 3.89 49.84 33.67
CA ILE A 190 2.93 48.89 33.06
C ILE A 190 3.08 48.84 31.52
N LYS A 191 3.35 49.98 30.88
CA LYS A 191 3.62 50.10 29.45
C LYS A 191 4.94 49.41 29.06
N GLY A 192 5.97 49.54 29.90
CA GLY A 192 7.24 48.81 29.77
C GLY A 192 7.05 47.29 29.89
N GLU A 193 6.31 46.83 30.90
CA GLU A 193 5.98 45.42 31.09
C GLU A 193 5.14 44.86 29.94
N ARG A 194 4.10 45.59 29.50
CA ARG A 194 3.30 45.25 28.31
C ARG A 194 4.19 45.06 27.09
N ASN A 195 5.11 45.99 26.82
CA ASN A 195 6.03 45.89 25.69
C ASN A 195 6.99 44.70 25.83
N LYS A 196 7.48 44.42 27.04
CA LYS A 196 8.29 43.22 27.32
C LYS A 196 7.50 41.93 27.04
N CYS A 197 6.24 41.86 27.46
CA CYS A 197 5.36 40.72 27.18
C CYS A 197 5.06 40.57 25.69
N VAL A 198 4.79 41.66 24.97
CA VAL A 198 4.60 41.63 23.50
C VAL A 198 5.86 41.11 22.79
N ASN A 199 7.05 41.58 23.18
CA ASN A 199 8.31 41.10 22.60
C ASN A 199 8.54 39.60 22.91
N LEU A 200 8.24 39.14 24.14
CA LEU A 200 8.33 37.72 24.50
C LEU A 200 7.33 36.86 23.72
N ILE A 201 6.10 37.35 23.50
CA ILE A 201 5.11 36.68 22.65
C ILE A 201 5.63 36.60 21.21
N GLN A 202 6.12 37.69 20.63
CA GLN A 202 6.68 37.71 19.27
C GLN A 202 7.84 36.72 19.12
N MET A 203 8.79 36.70 20.06
CA MET A 203 9.90 35.74 20.07
C MET A 203 9.43 34.29 20.23
N ALA A 204 8.39 34.04 21.04
CA ALA A 204 7.81 32.71 21.19
C ALA A 204 7.08 32.28 19.89
N THR A 205 6.30 33.16 19.27
CA THR A 205 5.63 32.91 17.98
C THR A 205 6.65 32.62 16.88
N GLN A 206 7.72 33.40 16.78
CA GLN A 206 8.81 33.19 15.81
C GLN A 206 9.47 31.82 15.99
N ARG A 207 9.88 31.45 17.22
CA ARG A 207 10.40 30.09 17.47
C ARG A 207 9.38 28.99 17.15
N THR A 208 8.08 29.28 17.28
CA THR A 208 7.01 28.33 16.98
C THR A 208 6.70 28.24 15.47
N SER A 209 7.20 29.15 14.62
CA SER A 209 7.28 28.94 13.17
C SER A 209 8.59 28.26 12.78
N GLU A 210 9.74 28.71 13.32
CA GLU A 210 11.06 28.10 13.05
C GLU A 210 11.06 26.59 13.38
N MET A 211 10.59 26.19 14.56
CA MET A 211 10.45 24.79 14.98
C MET A 211 9.41 24.00 14.16
N ARG A 212 8.50 24.67 13.45
CA ARG A 212 7.54 24.02 12.53
C ARG A 212 8.17 23.77 11.16
N GLU A 213 8.92 24.74 10.64
CA GLU A 213 9.71 24.57 9.42
C GLU A 213 10.78 23.47 9.61
N GLU A 214 11.46 23.44 10.76
CA GLU A 214 12.36 22.33 11.15
C GLU A 214 11.62 20.98 11.22
N TRP A 215 10.40 20.94 11.77
CA TRP A 215 9.60 19.71 11.85
C TRP A 215 9.12 19.23 10.48
N GLU A 216 8.68 20.13 9.59
CA GLU A 216 8.29 19.82 8.21
C GLU A 216 9.48 19.29 7.40
N ILE A 217 10.68 19.87 7.56
CA ILE A 217 11.91 19.37 6.93
C ILE A 217 12.22 17.94 7.45
N LEU A 218 12.16 17.72 8.77
CA LEU A 218 12.40 16.41 9.36
C LEU A 218 11.35 15.37 8.93
N GLU A 219 10.09 15.74 8.78
CA GLU A 219 9.05 14.84 8.27
C GLU A 219 9.36 14.40 6.82
N ASN A 220 9.71 15.34 5.95
CA ASN A 220 10.15 15.07 4.58
C ASN A 220 11.39 14.15 4.55
N ASP A 221 12.40 14.41 5.38
CA ASP A 221 13.58 13.55 5.51
C ASP A 221 13.20 12.12 5.98
N THR A 222 12.26 11.98 6.92
CA THR A 222 11.77 10.64 7.31
C THR A 222 11.05 9.93 6.16
N GLU A 223 10.33 10.64 5.30
CA GLU A 223 9.69 10.02 4.13
C GLU A 223 10.72 9.63 3.05
N ILE A 224 11.70 10.48 2.76
CA ILE A 224 12.83 10.17 1.87
C ILE A 224 13.56 8.92 2.35
N ILE A 225 13.84 8.82 3.67
CA ILE A 225 14.47 7.65 4.27
C ILE A 225 13.57 6.41 4.19
N ARG A 226 12.26 6.50 4.50
CA ARG A 226 11.29 5.39 4.35
C ARG A 226 11.25 4.89 2.90
N ASN A 227 11.15 5.79 1.92
CA ASN A 227 11.13 5.46 0.50
C ASN A 227 12.46 4.82 0.04
N SER A 228 13.60 5.29 0.56
CA SER A 228 14.92 4.68 0.34
C SER A 228 14.99 3.25 0.89
N VAL A 229 14.52 3.02 2.13
CA VAL A 229 14.44 1.69 2.75
C VAL A 229 13.54 0.76 1.93
N ILE A 230 12.34 1.19 1.55
CA ILE A 230 11.42 0.40 0.70
C ILE A 230 12.05 0.04 -0.65
N CYS A 231 12.81 0.94 -1.26
CA CYS A 231 13.56 0.67 -2.48
C CYS A 231 14.71 -0.33 -2.26
N LYS A 232 15.41 -0.25 -1.12
CA LYS A 232 16.46 -1.21 -0.74
C LYS A 232 15.89 -2.60 -0.43
N ASP A 233 14.75 -2.70 0.25
CA ASP A 233 14.07 -3.97 0.48
C ASP A 233 13.57 -4.61 -0.82
N LYS A 234 13.01 -3.81 -1.75
CA LYS A 234 12.66 -4.29 -3.11
C LYS A 234 13.89 -4.80 -3.88
N GLN A 235 15.07 -4.18 -3.72
CA GLN A 235 16.33 -4.67 -4.28
C GLN A 235 16.80 -5.97 -3.59
N LEU A 236 16.73 -6.02 -2.26
CA LEU A 236 17.12 -7.17 -1.44
C LEU A 236 16.23 -8.38 -1.73
N GLN A 237 14.91 -8.21 -1.83
CA GLN A 237 13.97 -9.26 -2.21
C GLN A 237 14.27 -9.82 -3.60
N LYS A 238 14.54 -8.95 -4.59
CA LYS A 238 14.98 -9.36 -5.94
C LYS A 238 16.29 -10.17 -5.90
N SER A 239 17.26 -9.77 -5.06
CA SER A 239 18.51 -10.54 -4.89
C SER A 239 18.30 -11.89 -4.19
N ARG A 240 17.44 -11.95 -3.17
CA ARG A 240 17.06 -13.19 -2.47
C ARG A 240 16.38 -14.17 -3.43
N MET A 241 15.43 -13.71 -4.25
CA MET A 241 14.78 -14.55 -5.28
C MET A 241 15.79 -15.08 -6.31
N LYS A 242 16.70 -14.23 -6.81
CA LYS A 242 17.79 -14.66 -7.70
C LYS A 242 18.69 -15.72 -7.05
N ARG A 243 19.00 -15.57 -5.75
CA ARG A 243 19.80 -16.55 -5.00
C ARG A 243 19.08 -17.89 -4.90
N VAL A 244 17.82 -17.92 -4.45
CA VAL A 244 17.01 -19.15 -4.32
C VAL A 244 16.85 -19.86 -5.67
N HIS A 245 16.64 -19.12 -6.76
CA HIS A 245 16.59 -19.70 -8.11
C HIS A 245 17.94 -20.30 -8.55
N SER A 246 19.06 -19.63 -8.23
CA SER A 246 20.41 -20.13 -8.51
C SER A 246 20.75 -21.36 -7.65
N GLU A 247 20.29 -21.39 -6.40
CA GLU A 247 20.41 -22.53 -5.47
C GLU A 247 19.65 -23.75 -6.03
N TYR A 248 18.41 -23.57 -6.49
CA TYR A 248 17.61 -24.60 -7.16
C TYR A 248 18.28 -25.14 -8.43
N ILE A 249 18.75 -24.27 -9.34
CA ILE A 249 19.45 -24.69 -10.56
C ILE A 249 20.69 -25.50 -10.22
N ARG A 250 21.55 -24.99 -9.31
CA ARG A 250 22.77 -25.67 -8.87
C ARG A 250 22.48 -27.06 -8.32
N ASP A 251 21.45 -27.20 -7.48
CA ASP A 251 21.18 -28.47 -6.81
C ASP A 251 20.42 -29.45 -7.71
N SER A 252 19.69 -28.97 -8.74
CA SER A 252 19.24 -29.82 -9.85
C SER A 252 20.43 -30.30 -10.69
N LEU A 253 21.36 -29.42 -11.07
CA LEU A 253 22.56 -29.81 -11.82
C LEU A 253 23.41 -30.82 -11.04
N LYS A 254 23.57 -30.65 -9.71
CA LYS A 254 24.21 -31.67 -8.86
C LYS A 254 23.49 -33.02 -8.94
N LYS A 255 22.15 -33.04 -8.87
CA LYS A 255 21.36 -34.28 -8.97
C LYS A 255 21.60 -34.98 -10.31
N ASP A 256 21.69 -34.23 -11.41
CA ASP A 256 21.95 -34.79 -12.74
C ASP A 256 23.41 -35.22 -12.94
N ILE A 257 24.38 -34.51 -12.34
CA ILE A 257 25.77 -34.96 -12.23
C ILE A 257 25.84 -36.28 -11.44
N SER A 258 25.17 -36.40 -10.29
CA SER A 258 25.14 -37.65 -9.52
C SER A 258 24.52 -38.82 -10.29
N LYS A 259 23.47 -38.60 -11.11
CA LYS A 259 22.94 -39.63 -12.02
C LYS A 259 23.99 -40.07 -13.03
N THR A 260 24.65 -39.12 -13.70
CA THR A 260 25.63 -39.42 -14.76
C THR A 260 26.89 -40.08 -14.23
N LEU A 261 27.32 -39.75 -13.01
CA LEU A 261 28.40 -40.46 -12.31
C LEU A 261 28.00 -41.90 -11.94
N HIS A 262 26.76 -42.12 -11.49
CA HIS A 262 26.28 -43.47 -11.19
C HIS A 262 26.21 -44.35 -12.45
N THR A 263 25.66 -43.83 -13.56
CA THR A 263 25.62 -44.57 -14.83
C THR A 263 26.99 -44.74 -15.46
N LEU A 264 27.94 -43.82 -15.25
CA LEU A 264 29.33 -44.00 -15.64
C LEU A 264 29.95 -45.18 -14.87
N HIS A 265 29.77 -45.22 -13.55
CA HIS A 265 30.32 -46.29 -12.71
C HIS A 265 29.76 -47.67 -13.08
N GLU A 266 28.45 -47.79 -13.32
CA GLU A 266 27.85 -49.02 -13.85
C GLU A 266 28.52 -49.50 -15.16
N MET A 267 28.92 -48.56 -16.03
CA MET A 267 29.57 -48.88 -17.31
C MET A 267 31.06 -49.21 -17.15
N GLU A 268 31.71 -48.67 -16.12
CA GLU A 268 33.06 -49.08 -15.70
C GLU A 268 33.06 -50.51 -15.13
N GLU A 269 32.09 -50.85 -14.27
CA GLU A 269 31.89 -52.21 -13.76
C GLU A 269 31.62 -53.20 -14.90
N LYS A 270 30.68 -52.88 -15.81
CA LYS A 270 30.39 -53.71 -17.00
C LYS A 270 31.61 -53.86 -17.91
N ARG A 271 32.45 -52.83 -18.04
CA ARG A 271 33.73 -52.91 -18.77
C ARG A 271 34.75 -53.79 -18.04
N ALA A 272 34.84 -53.71 -16.71
CA ALA A 272 35.72 -54.56 -15.92
C ALA A 272 35.32 -56.05 -16.01
N GLU A 273 34.01 -56.35 -15.95
CA GLU A 273 33.48 -57.69 -16.25
C GLU A 273 33.86 -58.17 -17.66
N GLN A 274 33.69 -57.32 -18.68
CA GLN A 274 34.01 -57.66 -20.06
C GLN A 274 35.51 -57.93 -20.24
N ASN A 275 36.38 -57.11 -19.64
CA ASN A 275 37.82 -57.34 -19.63
C ASN A 275 38.19 -58.67 -18.95
N LEU A 276 37.52 -59.04 -17.85
CA LEU A 276 37.73 -60.31 -17.18
C LEU A 276 37.20 -61.51 -17.99
N LYS A 277 36.12 -61.34 -18.75
CA LYS A 277 35.62 -62.34 -19.72
C LYS A 277 36.59 -62.51 -20.89
N ILE A 278 37.13 -61.42 -21.44
CA ILE A 278 38.17 -61.42 -22.48
C ILE A 278 39.42 -62.14 -21.99
N GLY A 279 39.95 -61.79 -20.81
CA GLY A 279 41.15 -62.45 -20.26
C GLY A 279 40.99 -63.97 -20.07
N LYS A 280 39.80 -64.44 -19.67
CA LYS A 280 39.48 -65.88 -19.60
C LYS A 280 39.48 -66.54 -20.99
N LEU A 281 38.92 -65.87 -21.99
CA LEU A 281 38.90 -66.38 -23.37
C LEU A 281 40.31 -66.39 -23.97
N THR A 282 41.12 -65.36 -23.76
CA THR A 282 42.54 -65.34 -24.19
C THR A 282 43.33 -66.48 -23.55
N SER A 283 43.19 -66.73 -22.25
CA SER A 283 43.84 -67.88 -21.59
C SER A 283 43.40 -69.23 -22.17
N MET A 284 42.13 -69.37 -22.55
CA MET A 284 41.61 -70.58 -23.21
C MET A 284 42.13 -70.74 -24.64
N ILE A 285 42.26 -69.64 -25.40
CA ILE A 285 42.87 -69.63 -26.74
C ILE A 285 44.33 -70.08 -26.64
N ASN A 286 45.14 -69.45 -25.79
CA ASN A 286 46.54 -69.79 -25.60
C ASN A 286 46.74 -71.28 -25.23
N PHE A 287 45.90 -71.82 -24.35
CA PHE A 287 45.92 -73.25 -23.98
C PHE A 287 45.57 -74.16 -25.17
N ASN A 288 44.58 -73.80 -25.99
CA ASN A 288 44.21 -74.55 -27.18
C ASN A 288 45.29 -74.46 -28.28
N GLU A 289 45.97 -73.32 -28.42
CA GLU A 289 47.12 -73.14 -29.31
C GLU A 289 48.31 -74.00 -28.86
N GLU A 290 48.62 -74.06 -27.56
CA GLU A 290 49.65 -74.95 -27.03
C GLU A 290 49.32 -76.42 -27.28
N ASN A 291 48.08 -76.86 -27.01
CA ASN A 291 47.62 -78.21 -27.32
C ASN A 291 47.73 -78.54 -28.82
N LEU A 292 47.44 -77.57 -29.71
CA LEU A 292 47.54 -77.73 -31.16
C LEU A 292 49.01 -77.80 -31.64
N LEU A 293 49.92 -77.06 -31.00
CA LEU A 293 51.36 -77.17 -31.23
C LEU A 293 51.91 -78.53 -30.76
N GLN A 294 51.48 -79.01 -29.59
CA GLN A 294 51.82 -80.36 -29.10
C GLN A 294 51.30 -81.44 -30.04
N LEU A 295 50.05 -81.31 -30.52
CA LEU A 295 49.45 -82.26 -31.47
C LEU A 295 50.18 -82.27 -32.83
N ARG A 296 50.57 -81.11 -33.37
CA ARG A 296 51.42 -81.02 -34.57
C ARG A 296 52.73 -81.75 -34.37
N LYS A 297 53.46 -81.46 -33.29
CA LYS A 297 54.73 -82.12 -32.97
C LYS A 297 54.59 -83.65 -32.85
N ASN A 298 53.49 -84.13 -32.26
CA ASN A 298 53.20 -85.56 -32.18
C ASN A 298 52.90 -86.18 -33.55
N TYR A 299 52.21 -85.46 -34.44
CA TYR A 299 51.98 -85.88 -35.82
C TYR A 299 53.29 -85.91 -36.62
N ASP A 300 54.12 -84.87 -36.52
CA ASP A 300 55.41 -84.78 -37.21
C ASP A 300 56.35 -85.93 -36.77
N ASN A 301 56.42 -86.22 -35.46
CA ASN A 301 57.13 -87.39 -34.93
C ASN A 301 56.60 -88.73 -35.50
N ALA A 302 55.28 -88.87 -35.65
CA ALA A 302 54.67 -90.08 -36.21
C ALA A 302 54.92 -90.23 -37.72
N VAL A 303 54.90 -89.13 -38.47
CA VAL A 303 55.30 -89.10 -39.89
C VAL A 303 56.78 -89.45 -40.05
N GLN A 304 57.65 -88.90 -39.19
CA GLN A 304 59.07 -89.23 -39.21
C GLN A 304 59.29 -90.73 -38.89
N SER A 305 58.73 -91.25 -37.80
CA SER A 305 58.83 -92.68 -37.46
C SER A 305 58.28 -93.60 -38.56
N ARG A 306 57.21 -93.20 -39.26
CA ARG A 306 56.69 -93.92 -40.44
C ARG A 306 57.69 -93.88 -41.60
N ASN A 307 58.31 -92.73 -41.88
CA ASN A 307 59.29 -92.58 -42.95
C ASN A 307 60.56 -93.39 -42.66
N ASP A 308 61.09 -93.31 -41.44
CA ASP A 308 62.23 -94.10 -40.97
C ASP A 308 61.95 -95.61 -41.11
N ARG A 309 60.73 -96.04 -40.79
CA ARG A 309 60.30 -97.44 -40.98
C ARG A 309 60.12 -97.81 -42.45
N GLY A 310 59.74 -96.87 -43.30
CA GLY A 310 59.71 -97.04 -44.76
C GLY A 310 61.11 -97.23 -45.36
N VAL A 311 62.09 -96.46 -44.90
CA VAL A 311 63.51 -96.64 -45.28
C VAL A 311 64.00 -98.03 -44.88
N GLN A 312 63.77 -98.45 -43.62
CA GLN A 312 64.13 -99.81 -43.17
C GLN A 312 63.44 -100.94 -43.98
N LEU A 313 62.25 -100.69 -44.51
CA LEU A 313 61.53 -101.66 -45.35
C LEU A 313 62.14 -101.72 -46.75
N LEU A 314 62.47 -100.57 -47.36
CA LEU A 314 63.20 -100.51 -48.62
C LEU A 314 64.61 -101.12 -48.51
N GLU A 315 65.32 -100.90 -47.40
CA GLU A 315 66.59 -101.58 -47.11
C GLU A 315 66.42 -103.11 -47.10
N ARG A 316 65.35 -103.62 -46.47
CA ARG A 316 65.02 -105.05 -46.44
C ARG A 316 64.56 -105.62 -47.78
N GLU A 317 63.82 -104.86 -48.58
CA GLU A 317 63.47 -105.25 -49.94
C GLU A 317 64.71 -105.30 -50.84
N ASN A 318 65.64 -104.36 -50.70
CA ASN A 318 66.94 -104.40 -51.39
C ASN A 318 67.80 -105.60 -50.95
N GLU A 319 67.87 -105.91 -49.64
CA GLU A 319 68.51 -107.15 -49.14
C GLU A 319 67.90 -108.40 -49.82
N ILE A 320 66.56 -108.47 -49.92
CA ILE A 320 65.83 -109.58 -50.56
C ILE A 320 66.10 -109.65 -52.07
N CYS A 321 66.14 -108.53 -52.78
CA CYS A 321 66.52 -108.49 -54.20
C CYS A 321 67.95 -108.99 -54.43
N ILE A 322 68.90 -108.58 -53.58
CA ILE A 322 70.29 -109.07 -53.61
C ILE A 322 70.34 -110.59 -53.35
N PHE A 323 69.52 -111.11 -52.43
CA PHE A 323 69.43 -112.55 -52.19
C PHE A 323 68.81 -113.32 -53.36
N HIS A 324 67.74 -112.83 -53.98
CA HIS A 324 67.17 -113.44 -55.18
C HIS A 324 68.19 -113.49 -56.33
N GLU A 325 68.90 -112.39 -56.59
CA GLU A 325 69.92 -112.37 -57.66
C GLU A 325 71.08 -113.33 -57.36
N ARG A 326 71.50 -113.43 -56.09
CA ARG A 326 72.50 -114.42 -55.69
C ARG A 326 72.00 -115.86 -55.84
N VAL A 327 70.72 -116.12 -55.60
CA VAL A 327 70.09 -117.45 -55.83
C VAL A 327 70.01 -117.74 -57.32
N ASN A 328 69.59 -116.79 -58.16
CA ASN A 328 69.56 -116.94 -59.63
C ASN A 328 70.95 -117.31 -60.19
N VAL A 329 72.00 -116.63 -59.74
CA VAL A 329 73.40 -116.92 -60.13
C VAL A 329 73.83 -118.31 -59.63
N GLN A 330 73.46 -118.70 -58.41
CA GLN A 330 73.75 -120.04 -57.88
C GLN A 330 72.99 -121.14 -58.63
N GLU A 331 71.74 -120.91 -59.00
CA GLU A 331 70.95 -121.87 -59.78
C GLU A 331 71.48 -122.01 -61.21
N GLY A 332 71.90 -120.91 -61.86
CA GLY A 332 72.60 -120.96 -63.15
C GLY A 332 73.91 -121.78 -63.09
N LEU A 333 74.69 -121.61 -62.02
CA LEU A 333 75.90 -122.43 -61.79
C LEU A 333 75.57 -123.91 -61.54
N ILE A 334 74.47 -124.22 -60.85
CA ILE A 334 73.98 -125.60 -60.65
C ILE A 334 73.49 -126.20 -61.97
N GLN A 335 72.78 -125.43 -62.80
CA GLN A 335 72.34 -125.87 -64.13
C GLN A 335 73.54 -126.14 -65.06
N GLN A 336 74.57 -125.30 -65.04
CA GLN A 336 75.84 -125.56 -65.74
C GLN A 336 76.50 -126.84 -65.23
N GLY A 337 76.67 -126.99 -63.90
CA GLY A 337 77.25 -128.20 -63.30
C GLY A 337 76.47 -129.48 -63.63
N ASN A 338 75.13 -129.40 -63.70
CA ASN A 338 74.29 -130.52 -64.12
C ASN A 338 74.47 -130.88 -65.60
N MET A 339 74.66 -129.89 -66.50
CA MET A 339 74.99 -130.15 -67.90
C MET A 339 76.39 -130.77 -68.05
N GLU A 340 77.38 -130.32 -67.27
CA GLU A 340 78.72 -130.90 -67.24
C GLU A 340 78.70 -132.35 -66.71
N ILE A 341 77.90 -132.64 -65.68
CA ILE A 341 77.66 -134.00 -65.19
C ILE A 341 76.97 -134.86 -66.25
N GLN A 342 75.90 -134.36 -66.90
CA GLN A 342 75.21 -135.12 -67.94
C GLN A 342 76.14 -135.44 -69.12
N ALA A 343 76.98 -134.50 -69.56
CA ALA A 343 77.96 -134.74 -70.60
C ALA A 343 78.98 -135.84 -70.20
N MET A 344 79.41 -135.87 -68.94
CA MET A 344 80.28 -136.93 -68.40
C MET A 344 79.55 -138.27 -68.27
N GLU A 345 78.26 -138.29 -67.93
CA GLU A 345 77.43 -139.50 -67.93
C GLU A 345 77.18 -140.04 -69.34
N GLU A 346 77.00 -139.17 -70.34
CA GLU A 346 76.90 -139.53 -71.75
C GLU A 346 78.23 -140.07 -72.29
N GLU A 347 79.38 -139.46 -71.93
CA GLU A 347 80.70 -139.99 -72.27
C GLU A 347 80.94 -141.35 -71.59
N MET A 348 80.60 -141.51 -70.31
CA MET A 348 80.62 -142.81 -69.63
C MET A 348 79.69 -143.82 -70.30
N GLY A 349 78.52 -143.40 -70.81
CA GLY A 349 77.60 -144.24 -71.58
C GLY A 349 78.21 -144.72 -72.90
N LEU A 350 78.86 -143.82 -73.64
CA LEU A 350 79.58 -144.13 -74.88
C LEU A 350 80.76 -145.06 -74.64
N LEU A 351 81.58 -144.80 -73.61
CA LEU A 351 82.71 -145.64 -73.22
C LEU A 351 82.25 -147.04 -72.77
N ASN A 352 81.13 -147.14 -72.05
CA ASN A 352 80.52 -148.44 -71.72
C ASN A 352 79.99 -149.16 -72.97
N MET A 353 79.33 -148.46 -73.90
CA MET A 353 78.89 -149.04 -75.17
C MET A 353 80.07 -149.58 -75.98
N LEU A 354 81.15 -148.81 -76.14
CA LEU A 354 82.39 -149.27 -76.77
C LEU A 354 82.97 -150.48 -76.04
N ALA A 355 83.08 -150.45 -74.71
CA ALA A 355 83.56 -151.59 -73.92
C ALA A 355 82.69 -152.85 -74.07
N THR A 356 81.37 -152.72 -74.29
CA THR A 356 80.51 -153.88 -74.61
C THR A 356 80.66 -154.35 -76.05
N LYS A 357 80.94 -153.46 -77.02
CA LYS A 357 81.28 -153.82 -78.39
C LYS A 357 82.58 -154.61 -78.44
N GLU A 358 83.64 -154.11 -77.82
CA GLU A 358 84.94 -154.80 -77.72
C GLU A 358 84.79 -156.17 -77.06
N LYS A 359 84.04 -156.29 -75.95
CA LYS A 359 83.73 -157.60 -75.34
C LYS A 359 83.04 -158.55 -76.31
N ARG A 360 82.07 -158.07 -77.11
CA ARG A 360 81.38 -158.88 -78.14
C ARG A 360 82.32 -159.29 -79.26
N GLU A 361 83.21 -158.42 -79.73
CA GLU A 361 84.18 -158.75 -80.79
C GLU A 361 85.25 -159.74 -80.30
N ILE A 362 85.65 -159.64 -79.02
CA ILE A 362 86.48 -160.66 -78.34
C ILE A 362 85.74 -162.00 -78.23
N GLU A 363 84.45 -162.01 -77.87
CA GLU A 363 83.63 -163.24 -77.86
C GLU A 363 83.46 -163.87 -79.24
N LEU A 364 83.25 -163.05 -80.28
CA LEU A 364 83.17 -163.50 -81.67
C LEU A 364 84.51 -164.11 -82.14
N SER A 365 85.61 -163.43 -81.85
CA SER A 365 86.97 -163.92 -82.14
C SER A 365 87.30 -165.23 -81.41
N ARG A 366 86.80 -165.40 -80.18
CA ARG A 366 86.91 -166.67 -79.43
C ARG A 366 86.04 -167.79 -80.02
N LYS A 367 84.89 -167.48 -80.61
CA LYS A 367 83.99 -168.45 -81.26
C LYS A 367 84.50 -168.93 -82.62
N LEU A 368 85.26 -168.12 -83.35
CA LEU A 368 85.89 -168.47 -84.63
C LEU A 368 87.23 -169.24 -84.46
N LEU A 369 87.69 -169.42 -83.23
CA LEU A 369 88.96 -170.09 -82.92
C LEU A 369 88.97 -171.62 -83.16
N PRO A 370 87.88 -172.38 -82.93
CA PRO A 370 87.78 -173.80 -83.28
C PRO A 370 87.75 -174.00 -84.79
N ASP A 371 86.89 -173.27 -85.51
CA ASP A 371 86.72 -173.37 -86.97
C ASP A 371 88.06 -173.27 -87.71
N LYS A 372 88.98 -172.43 -87.24
CA LYS A 372 90.32 -172.32 -87.80
C LYS A 372 91.14 -173.61 -87.66
N ARG A 373 91.07 -174.32 -86.53
CA ARG A 373 91.78 -175.58 -86.32
C ARG A 373 91.18 -176.69 -87.18
N ASP A 374 89.86 -176.78 -87.19
CA ASP A 374 89.14 -177.76 -88.00
C ASP A 374 89.43 -177.55 -89.51
N LEU A 375 89.63 -176.30 -89.94
CA LEU A 375 90.10 -175.95 -91.28
C LEU A 375 91.58 -176.28 -91.53
N GLU A 376 92.47 -176.14 -90.54
CA GLU A 376 93.88 -176.53 -90.68
C GLU A 376 94.03 -178.06 -90.84
N ASP A 377 93.28 -178.87 -90.10
CA ASP A 377 93.24 -180.33 -90.28
C ASP A 377 92.57 -180.73 -91.62
N GLN A 378 91.50 -180.05 -92.03
CA GLN A 378 90.89 -180.23 -93.36
C GLN A 378 91.84 -179.86 -94.50
N ILE A 379 92.71 -178.86 -94.35
CA ILE A 379 93.70 -178.51 -95.37
C ILE A 379 94.72 -179.64 -95.59
N THR A 380 95.19 -180.31 -94.54
CA THR A 380 96.15 -181.43 -94.69
C THR A 380 95.54 -182.64 -95.40
N THR A 381 94.30 -182.99 -95.08
CA THR A 381 93.57 -184.10 -95.70
C THR A 381 93.15 -183.78 -97.14
N LEU A 382 92.66 -182.56 -97.39
CA LEU A 382 92.36 -182.09 -98.74
C LEU A 382 93.60 -181.95 -99.61
N GLN A 383 94.79 -181.62 -99.08
CA GLN A 383 96.01 -181.54 -99.88
C GLN A 383 96.42 -182.89 -100.50
N ILE A 384 96.13 -184.01 -99.82
CA ILE A 384 96.33 -185.36 -100.37
C ILE A 384 95.34 -185.62 -101.50
N GLN A 385 94.04 -185.41 -101.24
CA GLN A 385 92.96 -185.62 -102.22
C GLN A 385 93.05 -184.67 -103.43
N LEU A 386 93.61 -183.47 -103.26
CA LEU A 386 93.84 -182.48 -104.31
C LEU A 386 95.00 -182.87 -105.25
N SER A 387 95.84 -183.84 -104.87
CA SER A 387 96.79 -184.47 -105.82
C SER A 387 96.02 -185.34 -106.82
N GLU A 388 95.12 -186.19 -106.31
CA GLU A 388 94.39 -187.20 -107.07
C GLU A 388 93.24 -186.58 -107.90
N GLY A 389 92.57 -185.56 -107.36
CA GLY A 389 91.48 -184.86 -108.03
C GLY A 389 91.89 -183.82 -109.09
N LYS A 390 93.17 -183.40 -109.12
CA LYS A 390 93.65 -182.40 -110.09
C LYS A 390 93.58 -182.89 -111.54
N ASP A 391 93.84 -184.18 -111.76
CA ASP A 391 93.82 -184.79 -113.09
C ASP A 391 92.40 -184.99 -113.64
N GLN A 392 91.39 -185.03 -112.77
CA GLN A 392 89.98 -185.20 -113.16
C GLN A 392 89.22 -183.87 -113.32
N ARG A 393 89.60 -182.82 -112.60
CA ARG A 393 88.86 -181.54 -112.56
C ARG A 393 89.07 -180.65 -113.80
N LEU A 394 89.81 -181.11 -114.82
CA LEU A 394 90.12 -180.32 -116.03
C LEU A 394 88.96 -180.24 -117.03
N THR A 395 87.87 -180.99 -116.81
CA THR A 395 86.68 -181.08 -117.69
C THR A 395 85.45 -180.32 -117.19
N LEU A 396 85.33 -180.11 -115.88
CA LEU A 396 84.17 -179.65 -115.09
C LEU A 396 83.57 -178.23 -115.32
N GLU A 397 83.28 -177.79 -116.55
CA GLU A 397 82.89 -176.38 -116.84
C GLU A 397 81.50 -175.87 -116.32
N LYS A 398 81.48 -174.67 -115.68
CA LYS A 398 80.42 -173.57 -115.68
C LYS A 398 79.03 -173.88 -115.00
N ALA A 399 78.15 -172.96 -114.51
CA ALA A 399 77.95 -171.47 -114.59
C ALA A 399 76.93 -170.84 -113.53
N VAL A 400 76.83 -169.47 -113.42
CA VAL A 400 75.63 -168.56 -113.11
C VAL A 400 74.96 -168.48 -111.67
N GLU A 401 74.17 -167.47 -111.19
CA GLU A 401 74.22 -165.97 -110.98
C GLU A 401 73.02 -165.42 -110.09
N ASP A 402 73.01 -164.19 -109.47
CA ASP A 402 72.01 -163.70 -108.43
C ASP A 402 71.88 -162.11 -108.16
N GLN A 403 70.77 -161.50 -107.57
CA GLN A 403 70.52 -159.99 -107.32
C GLN A 403 69.38 -159.38 -106.34
N GLN A 404 69.63 -158.24 -105.56
CA GLN A 404 68.84 -156.96 -105.16
C GLN A 404 67.47 -156.84 -104.31
N SER A 405 66.85 -155.70 -103.78
CA SER A 405 67.10 -154.31 -103.15
C SER A 405 65.77 -153.48 -102.64
N ARG A 406 65.77 -152.25 -101.93
CA ARG A 406 64.75 -151.04 -101.87
C ARG A 406 64.17 -150.29 -100.55
N VAL A 407 63.54 -149.03 -100.63
CA VAL A 407 62.28 -148.35 -99.92
C VAL A 407 62.20 -146.75 -99.54
N ARG A 408 61.11 -146.08 -98.94
CA ARG A 408 60.51 -144.63 -99.16
C ARG A 408 59.73 -143.77 -97.99
N ARG A 409 59.09 -142.51 -98.19
CA ARG A 409 58.32 -141.52 -97.24
C ARG A 409 57.16 -140.50 -97.78
N LEU A 410 56.42 -139.60 -96.98
CA LEU A 410 55.22 -138.64 -97.27
C LEU A 410 54.94 -137.27 -96.38
N GLU A 411 53.81 -136.45 -96.50
CA GLU A 411 53.55 -134.92 -96.21
C GLU A 411 52.23 -134.29 -95.49
N GLY A 412 52.05 -132.92 -95.28
CA GLY A 412 50.83 -132.07 -94.81
C GLY A 412 50.92 -130.45 -94.66
N THR A 413 49.82 -129.61 -94.48
CA THR A 413 49.79 -128.05 -94.57
C THR A 413 48.71 -127.17 -93.77
N ASP A 414 48.79 -125.79 -93.72
CA ASP A 414 47.96 -124.76 -92.94
C ASP A 414 47.75 -123.31 -93.61
N PRO A 415 46.97 -122.30 -93.06
CA PRO A 415 46.57 -120.99 -93.71
C PRO A 415 47.22 -119.63 -93.23
N PRO A 416 46.98 -118.44 -93.88
CA PRO A 416 47.83 -117.21 -93.80
C PRO A 416 47.29 -115.95 -93.01
N PRO A 417 48.14 -114.94 -92.68
CA PRO A 417 47.85 -113.92 -91.65
C PRO A 417 47.20 -112.58 -92.06
N ASP A 418 47.34 -112.09 -93.30
CA ASP A 418 47.12 -110.67 -93.65
C ASP A 418 45.71 -110.11 -93.35
N GLN A 419 44.69 -110.98 -93.33
CA GLN A 419 43.31 -110.59 -93.08
C GLN A 419 43.03 -110.17 -91.62
N LEU A 420 43.90 -110.55 -90.68
CA LEU A 420 43.77 -110.15 -89.27
C LEU A 420 44.17 -108.69 -89.05
N VAL A 421 45.31 -108.27 -89.64
CA VAL A 421 45.89 -106.92 -89.45
C VAL A 421 44.92 -105.83 -89.92
N SER A 422 44.34 -105.97 -91.12
CA SER A 422 43.41 -104.99 -91.69
C SER A 422 42.13 -104.76 -90.87
N LYS A 423 41.80 -105.67 -89.95
CA LYS A 423 40.63 -105.54 -89.06
C LYS A 423 40.96 -104.84 -87.74
N ILE A 424 42.22 -104.88 -87.29
CA ILE A 424 42.69 -104.21 -86.07
C ILE A 424 42.73 -102.70 -86.31
N GLU A 425 43.40 -102.23 -87.37
CA GLU A 425 43.55 -100.80 -87.66
C GLU A 425 42.21 -100.04 -87.81
N LYS A 426 41.13 -100.73 -88.17
CA LYS A 426 39.80 -100.12 -88.33
C LYS A 426 39.10 -99.88 -86.99
N LEU A 427 39.43 -100.67 -85.98
CA LEU A 427 38.94 -100.47 -84.61
C LEU A 427 39.76 -99.39 -83.90
N GLU A 428 41.07 -99.34 -84.13
CA GLU A 428 41.97 -98.33 -83.52
C GLU A 428 41.60 -96.90 -83.95
N ARG A 429 41.34 -96.66 -85.25
CA ARG A 429 40.85 -95.36 -85.73
C ARG A 429 39.50 -94.99 -85.10
N SER A 430 38.57 -95.94 -85.06
CA SER A 430 37.25 -95.74 -84.45
C SER A 430 37.28 -95.52 -82.94
N LEU A 431 38.39 -95.86 -82.26
CA LEU A 431 38.59 -95.57 -80.84
C LEU A 431 39.08 -94.13 -80.66
N ALA A 432 40.11 -93.73 -81.43
CA ALA A 432 40.66 -92.37 -81.40
C ALA A 432 39.59 -91.30 -81.72
N ASP A 433 38.73 -91.56 -82.72
CA ASP A 433 37.60 -90.69 -83.09
C ASP A 433 36.60 -90.48 -81.92
N GLN A 434 36.51 -91.42 -80.97
CA GLN A 434 35.67 -91.29 -79.76
C GLN A 434 36.40 -90.65 -78.57
N GLU A 435 37.71 -90.86 -78.45
CA GLU A 435 38.53 -90.20 -77.42
C GLU A 435 38.63 -88.69 -77.65
N GLU A 436 38.80 -88.23 -78.90
CA GLU A 436 38.78 -86.80 -79.26
C GLU A 436 37.41 -86.18 -78.95
N LEU A 437 36.31 -86.85 -79.32
CA LEU A 437 34.95 -86.39 -79.04
C LEU A 437 34.66 -86.31 -77.53
N LEU A 438 35.23 -87.19 -76.72
CA LEU A 438 35.09 -87.17 -75.26
C LEU A 438 35.82 -85.97 -74.64
N LEU A 439 37.05 -85.70 -75.06
CA LEU A 439 37.83 -84.54 -74.64
C LEU A 439 37.14 -83.21 -74.97
N GLU A 440 36.46 -83.09 -76.12
CA GLU A 440 35.62 -81.92 -76.41
C GLU A 440 34.47 -81.76 -75.39
N LYS A 441 33.84 -82.86 -74.95
CA LYS A 441 32.72 -82.79 -73.98
C LYS A 441 33.21 -82.48 -72.58
N GLU A 442 34.37 -82.97 -72.17
CA GLU A 442 34.97 -82.62 -70.89
C GLU A 442 35.36 -81.14 -70.83
N LEU A 443 35.99 -80.61 -71.89
CA LEU A 443 36.33 -79.18 -71.98
C LEU A 443 35.08 -78.27 -71.91
N VAL A 444 34.00 -78.64 -72.60
CA VAL A 444 32.72 -77.92 -72.54
C VAL A 444 32.07 -78.05 -71.16
N TYR A 445 32.15 -79.22 -70.52
CA TYR A 445 31.62 -79.45 -69.18
C TYR A 445 32.33 -78.56 -68.14
N ASP A 446 33.67 -78.53 -68.16
CA ASP A 446 34.47 -77.69 -67.26
C ASP A 446 34.15 -76.21 -67.43
N GLN A 447 34.03 -75.72 -68.68
CA GLN A 447 33.73 -74.32 -68.93
C GLN A 447 32.30 -73.94 -68.51
N VAL A 448 31.32 -74.84 -68.69
CA VAL A 448 29.95 -74.66 -68.17
C VAL A 448 29.93 -74.72 -66.63
N SER A 449 30.71 -75.61 -66.02
CA SER A 449 30.84 -75.74 -64.56
C SER A 449 31.43 -74.47 -63.94
N GLN A 450 32.53 -73.94 -64.50
CA GLN A 450 33.13 -72.67 -64.07
C GLN A 450 32.17 -71.49 -64.20
N LEU A 451 31.46 -71.36 -65.33
CA LEU A 451 30.45 -70.30 -65.51
C LEU A 451 29.30 -70.43 -64.51
N THR A 452 28.84 -71.65 -64.25
CA THR A 452 27.78 -71.92 -63.26
C THR A 452 28.22 -71.56 -61.84
N GLN A 453 29.45 -71.90 -61.46
CA GLN A 453 30.05 -71.53 -60.17
C GLN A 453 30.24 -70.01 -60.02
N GLN A 454 30.65 -69.31 -61.08
CA GLN A 454 30.75 -67.85 -61.06
C GLN A 454 29.38 -67.16 -60.95
N ILE A 455 28.33 -67.74 -61.52
CA ILE A 455 26.95 -67.23 -61.41
C ILE A 455 26.40 -67.52 -60.01
N SER A 456 26.62 -68.71 -59.44
CA SER A 456 26.15 -69.03 -58.10
C SER A 456 26.86 -68.21 -57.02
N ALA A 457 28.19 -68.02 -57.11
CA ALA A 457 28.93 -67.16 -56.19
C ALA A 457 28.36 -65.73 -56.15
N LYS A 458 28.20 -65.10 -57.33
CA LYS A 458 27.59 -63.76 -57.45
C LYS A 458 26.14 -63.72 -56.95
N ALA A 459 25.41 -64.83 -57.02
CA ALA A 459 24.06 -64.95 -56.49
C ALA A 459 24.03 -65.12 -54.96
N GLU A 460 25.02 -65.76 -54.34
CA GLU A 460 25.17 -65.79 -52.88
C GLU A 460 25.60 -64.42 -52.33
N ASP A 461 26.62 -63.78 -52.93
CA ASP A 461 27.06 -62.43 -52.56
C ASP A 461 25.89 -61.43 -52.57
N GLY A 462 25.08 -61.46 -53.64
CA GLY A 462 23.89 -60.62 -53.80
C GLY A 462 22.76 -60.90 -52.79
N LYS A 463 22.71 -62.08 -52.15
CA LYS A 463 21.73 -62.36 -51.09
C LYS A 463 22.04 -61.60 -49.81
N GLU A 464 23.32 -61.47 -49.44
CA GLU A 464 23.66 -60.72 -48.22
C GLU A 464 23.39 -59.22 -48.39
N ASP A 465 23.74 -58.64 -49.53
CA ASP A 465 23.42 -57.24 -49.85
C ASP A 465 21.90 -56.99 -49.90
N THR A 466 21.13 -57.85 -50.57
CA THR A 466 19.66 -57.68 -50.62
C THR A 466 18.98 -57.93 -49.27
N LEU A 467 19.49 -58.86 -48.45
CA LEU A 467 19.03 -59.07 -47.07
C LEU A 467 19.35 -57.85 -46.19
N ASN A 468 20.54 -57.26 -46.32
CA ASN A 468 20.94 -56.09 -45.57
C ASN A 468 20.18 -54.82 -46.01
N LEU A 469 19.88 -54.68 -47.30
CA LEU A 469 18.96 -53.67 -47.81
C LEU A 469 17.54 -53.87 -47.26
N ALA A 470 17.01 -55.10 -47.24
CA ALA A 470 15.69 -55.41 -46.70
C ALA A 470 15.58 -55.12 -45.18
N LYS A 471 16.60 -55.48 -44.39
CA LYS A 471 16.71 -55.08 -42.97
C LYS A 471 16.65 -53.55 -42.82
N LYS A 472 17.45 -52.82 -43.61
CA LYS A 472 17.54 -51.35 -43.56
C LYS A 472 16.23 -50.66 -43.98
N VAL A 473 15.52 -51.21 -44.98
CA VAL A 473 14.18 -50.74 -45.38
C VAL A 473 13.16 -50.99 -44.27
N ASN A 474 13.16 -52.16 -43.63
CA ASN A 474 12.27 -52.44 -42.50
C ASN A 474 12.56 -51.55 -41.28
N GLU A 475 13.83 -51.27 -40.99
CA GLU A 475 14.24 -50.36 -39.93
C GLU A 475 13.79 -48.92 -40.22
N LEU A 476 14.00 -48.42 -41.44
CA LEU A 476 13.48 -47.11 -41.88
C LEU A 476 11.96 -47.04 -41.83
N GLN A 477 11.23 -48.11 -42.19
CA GLN A 477 9.78 -48.18 -42.02
C GLN A 477 9.35 -48.15 -40.55
N SER A 478 10.12 -48.77 -39.64
CA SER A 478 9.86 -48.72 -38.20
C SER A 478 10.06 -47.31 -37.65
N GLN A 479 11.20 -46.69 -37.98
CA GLN A 479 11.50 -45.29 -37.63
C GLN A 479 10.42 -44.34 -38.18
N LEU A 480 9.97 -44.52 -39.43
CA LEU A 480 8.91 -43.73 -40.04
C LEU A 480 7.55 -43.88 -39.33
N LYS A 481 7.22 -45.10 -38.88
CA LYS A 481 6.00 -45.34 -38.08
C LYS A 481 6.08 -44.64 -36.73
N ASP A 482 7.23 -44.66 -36.07
CA ASP A 482 7.43 -43.97 -34.80
C ASP A 482 7.50 -42.44 -34.93
N THR A 483 8.09 -41.88 -35.99
CA THR A 483 8.01 -40.43 -36.27
C THR A 483 6.59 -40.02 -36.61
N THR A 484 5.84 -40.85 -37.35
CA THR A 484 4.42 -40.61 -37.64
C THR A 484 3.57 -40.63 -36.36
N ARG A 485 3.81 -41.59 -35.45
CA ARG A 485 3.14 -41.65 -34.15
C ARG A 485 3.46 -40.42 -33.28
N LYS A 486 4.72 -39.98 -33.24
CA LYS A 486 5.14 -38.74 -32.55
C LYS A 486 4.51 -37.49 -33.18
N LEU A 487 4.44 -37.42 -34.51
CA LEU A 487 3.77 -36.35 -35.24
C LEU A 487 2.28 -36.30 -34.92
N MET A 488 1.58 -37.44 -34.94
CA MET A 488 0.16 -37.51 -34.54
C MET A 488 -0.07 -37.04 -33.10
N SER A 489 0.83 -37.38 -32.17
CA SER A 489 0.78 -36.83 -30.80
C SER A 489 0.92 -35.31 -30.78
N LYS A 490 1.85 -34.73 -31.55
CA LYS A 490 2.01 -33.27 -31.62
C LYS A 490 0.88 -32.56 -32.36
N VAL A 491 0.29 -33.20 -33.36
CA VAL A 491 -0.94 -32.71 -34.00
C VAL A 491 -2.09 -32.72 -32.99
N SER A 492 -2.28 -33.77 -32.20
CA SER A 492 -3.36 -33.81 -31.21
C SER A 492 -3.14 -32.83 -30.05
N GLU A 493 -1.91 -32.64 -29.58
CA GLU A 493 -1.56 -31.56 -28.63
C GLU A 493 -1.95 -30.18 -29.20
N VAL A 494 -1.50 -29.86 -30.42
CA VAL A 494 -1.82 -28.60 -31.10
C VAL A 494 -3.33 -28.43 -31.32
N SER A 495 -4.06 -29.49 -31.68
CA SER A 495 -5.52 -29.42 -31.82
C SER A 495 -6.24 -29.19 -30.49
N MET A 496 -5.76 -29.73 -29.37
CA MET A 496 -6.31 -29.43 -28.04
C MET A 496 -5.99 -28.00 -27.59
N GLU A 497 -4.79 -27.50 -27.88
CA GLU A 497 -4.43 -26.10 -27.63
C GLU A 497 -5.25 -25.13 -28.49
N GLN A 498 -5.44 -25.44 -29.79
CA GLN A 498 -6.31 -24.67 -30.68
C GLN A 498 -7.77 -24.66 -30.20
N ALA A 499 -8.32 -25.80 -29.78
CA ALA A 499 -9.65 -25.87 -29.21
C ALA A 499 -9.77 -25.00 -27.94
N LYS A 500 -8.76 -25.05 -27.05
CA LYS A 500 -8.70 -24.22 -25.84
C LYS A 500 -8.55 -22.72 -26.14
N VAL A 501 -7.81 -22.36 -27.18
CA VAL A 501 -7.72 -20.97 -27.67
C VAL A 501 -9.07 -20.49 -28.19
N ILE A 502 -9.81 -21.33 -28.94
CA ILE A 502 -11.15 -21.00 -29.44
C ILE A 502 -12.14 -20.81 -28.28
N THR A 503 -12.16 -21.69 -27.27
CA THR A 503 -13.05 -21.53 -26.11
C THR A 503 -12.70 -20.28 -25.29
N LEU A 504 -11.40 -19.98 -25.09
CA LEU A 504 -10.98 -18.77 -24.39
C LEU A 504 -11.29 -17.49 -25.18
N GLN A 505 -11.18 -17.53 -26.52
CA GLN A 505 -11.60 -16.42 -27.38
C GLN A 505 -13.12 -16.19 -27.34
N GLN A 506 -13.91 -17.26 -27.19
CA GLN A 506 -15.35 -17.12 -26.99
C GLN A 506 -15.66 -16.54 -25.60
N GLU A 507 -15.04 -17.08 -24.54
CA GLU A 507 -15.18 -16.52 -23.18
C GLU A 507 -14.80 -15.02 -23.09
N VAL A 508 -13.78 -14.58 -23.83
CA VAL A 508 -13.40 -13.16 -23.92
C VAL A 508 -14.51 -12.36 -24.59
N LYS A 509 -14.99 -12.78 -25.76
CA LYS A 509 -16.10 -12.11 -26.46
C LYS A 509 -17.39 -12.07 -25.65
N ASP A 510 -17.71 -13.13 -24.93
CA ASP A 510 -18.91 -13.20 -24.08
C ASP A 510 -18.78 -12.21 -22.90
N LYS A 511 -17.59 -12.08 -22.32
CA LYS A 511 -17.30 -11.11 -21.25
C LYS A 511 -17.23 -9.67 -21.78
N GLU A 512 -16.72 -9.44 -22.98
CA GLU A 512 -16.75 -8.14 -23.67
C GLU A 512 -18.20 -7.72 -23.96
N GLN A 513 -19.03 -8.60 -24.55
CA GLN A 513 -20.46 -8.33 -24.78
C GLN A 513 -21.23 -8.11 -23.48
N HIS A 514 -20.90 -8.83 -22.41
CA HIS A 514 -21.46 -8.61 -21.09
C HIS A 514 -21.04 -7.22 -20.56
N LEU A 515 -19.76 -6.84 -20.65
CA LEU A 515 -19.28 -5.51 -20.23
C LEU A 515 -19.91 -4.37 -21.05
N ASP A 516 -20.01 -4.49 -22.37
CA ASP A 516 -20.72 -3.53 -23.22
C ASP A 516 -22.20 -3.40 -22.83
N SER A 517 -22.82 -4.49 -22.37
CA SER A 517 -24.21 -4.50 -21.91
C SER A 517 -24.33 -3.87 -20.52
N CYS A 518 -23.37 -4.10 -19.63
CA CYS A 518 -23.26 -3.42 -18.33
C CYS A 518 -23.05 -1.92 -18.49
N GLN A 519 -22.19 -1.50 -19.42
CA GLN A 519 -21.94 -0.09 -19.75
C GLN A 519 -23.21 0.57 -20.28
N ARG A 520 -23.87 -0.03 -21.28
CA ARG A 520 -25.14 0.49 -21.81
C ARG A 520 -26.27 0.55 -20.76
N ARG A 521 -26.34 -0.39 -19.82
CA ARG A 521 -27.27 -0.31 -18.67
C ARG A 521 -26.92 0.86 -17.75
N LEU A 522 -25.64 1.05 -17.42
CA LEU A 522 -25.16 2.16 -16.58
C LEU A 522 -25.34 3.54 -17.23
N GLU A 523 -25.11 3.66 -18.55
CA GLU A 523 -25.42 4.86 -19.34
C GLU A 523 -26.92 5.21 -19.33
N GLN A 524 -27.78 4.19 -19.24
CA GLN A 524 -29.24 4.34 -19.08
C GLN A 524 -29.66 4.59 -17.62
N GLY A 525 -28.72 4.73 -16.68
CA GLY A 525 -28.99 4.92 -15.25
C GLY A 525 -29.48 3.66 -14.52
N LEU A 526 -29.42 2.49 -15.16
CA LEU A 526 -29.77 1.20 -14.58
C LEU A 526 -28.55 0.54 -13.92
N THR A 527 -28.83 -0.42 -13.04
CA THR A 527 -27.81 -1.30 -12.43
C THR A 527 -27.00 -2.04 -13.52
N PRO A 528 -25.65 -2.11 -13.40
CA PRO A 528 -24.82 -2.72 -14.45
C PRO A 528 -25.13 -4.20 -14.73
N SER A 529 -25.48 -4.98 -13.70
CA SER A 529 -25.84 -6.40 -13.84
C SER A 529 -27.11 -6.69 -13.06
N GLU A 530 -27.90 -7.65 -13.56
CA GLU A 530 -29.11 -8.14 -12.90
C GLU A 530 -28.79 -8.83 -11.56
N GLU A 531 -27.63 -9.45 -11.41
CA GLU A 531 -27.17 -10.00 -10.13
C GLU A 531 -26.96 -8.89 -9.08
N MET A 532 -26.37 -7.77 -9.50
CA MET A 532 -26.19 -6.57 -8.68
C MET A 532 -27.52 -5.91 -8.36
N GLU A 533 -28.46 -5.91 -9.30
CA GLU A 533 -29.84 -5.45 -9.08
C GLU A 533 -30.56 -6.30 -8.02
N GLN A 534 -30.51 -7.62 -8.15
CA GLN A 534 -31.07 -8.54 -7.17
C GLN A 534 -30.36 -8.44 -5.81
N ALA A 535 -29.06 -8.13 -5.77
CA ALA A 535 -28.31 -7.91 -4.52
C ALA A 535 -28.72 -6.59 -3.86
N TRP A 536 -28.87 -5.50 -4.63
CA TRP A 536 -29.37 -4.22 -4.15
C TRP A 536 -30.82 -4.31 -3.64
N GLN A 537 -31.70 -4.99 -4.39
CA GLN A 537 -33.07 -5.27 -3.95
C GLN A 537 -33.12 -6.12 -2.67
N ARG A 538 -32.15 -7.02 -2.45
CA ARG A 538 -32.00 -7.79 -1.20
C ARG A 538 -31.53 -6.89 -0.05
N ALA A 539 -30.56 -6.02 -0.28
CA ALA A 539 -30.08 -5.05 0.71
C ALA A 539 -31.20 -4.08 1.13
N LEU A 540 -31.93 -3.50 0.17
CA LEU A 540 -33.05 -2.60 0.44
C LEU A 540 -34.18 -3.27 1.24
N LYS A 541 -34.48 -4.56 0.96
CA LYS A 541 -35.44 -5.35 1.75
C LYS A 541 -34.94 -5.62 3.17
N ALA A 542 -33.65 -5.90 3.35
CA ALA A 542 -33.06 -6.10 4.68
C ALA A 542 -33.02 -4.78 5.49
N GLU A 543 -32.76 -3.65 4.85
CA GLU A 543 -32.82 -2.31 5.46
C GLU A 543 -34.25 -1.95 5.88
N GLN A 544 -35.24 -2.19 5.01
CA GLN A 544 -36.66 -2.04 5.35
C GLN A 544 -37.11 -2.96 6.48
N GLN A 545 -36.59 -4.19 6.55
CA GLN A 545 -36.83 -5.11 7.66
C GLN A 545 -36.20 -4.60 8.96
N GLN A 546 -34.95 -4.13 8.95
CA GLN A 546 -34.32 -3.55 10.14
C GLN A 546 -35.05 -2.30 10.65
N LEU A 547 -35.57 -1.47 9.75
CA LEU A 547 -36.36 -0.28 10.11
C LEU A 547 -37.72 -0.66 10.73
N ALA A 548 -38.37 -1.72 10.21
CA ALA A 548 -39.59 -2.27 10.80
C ALA A 548 -39.32 -2.95 12.16
N ASP A 549 -38.23 -3.73 12.28
CA ASP A 549 -37.82 -4.38 13.52
C ASP A 549 -37.46 -3.36 14.61
N GLN A 550 -36.88 -2.20 14.23
CA GLN A 550 -36.62 -1.07 15.13
C GLN A 550 -37.92 -0.41 15.58
N GLN A 551 -38.83 -0.09 14.66
CA GLN A 551 -40.14 0.49 15.01
C GLN A 551 -40.97 -0.46 15.89
N GLU A 552 -40.91 -1.78 15.65
CA GLU A 552 -41.58 -2.75 16.53
C GLU A 552 -40.91 -2.84 17.90
N GLN A 553 -39.59 -2.67 18.01
CA GLN A 553 -38.90 -2.58 19.30
C GLN A 553 -39.23 -1.29 20.06
N GLU A 554 -39.31 -0.14 19.38
CA GLU A 554 -39.75 1.13 19.97
C GLU A 554 -41.20 1.04 20.47
N MET A 555 -42.11 0.49 19.66
CA MET A 555 -43.50 0.23 20.07
C MET A 555 -43.61 -0.72 21.26
N ARG A 556 -42.83 -1.81 21.29
CA ARG A 556 -42.78 -2.72 22.45
C ARG A 556 -42.19 -2.04 23.68
N ALA A 557 -41.20 -1.17 23.54
CA ALA A 557 -40.64 -0.41 24.65
C ALA A 557 -41.65 0.60 25.24
N GLU A 558 -42.43 1.30 24.38
CA GLU A 558 -43.55 2.13 24.84
C GLU A 558 -44.64 1.29 25.54
N GLU A 559 -44.96 0.10 25.04
CA GLU A 559 -45.93 -0.80 25.70
C GLU A 559 -45.40 -1.34 27.05
N GLU A 560 -44.11 -1.69 27.15
CA GLU A 560 -43.47 -2.09 28.41
C GLU A 560 -43.40 -0.93 29.42
N GLU A 561 -43.13 0.30 28.99
CA GLU A 561 -43.17 1.48 29.88
C GLU A 561 -44.60 1.78 30.38
N ARG A 562 -45.61 1.68 29.50
CA ARG A 562 -47.03 1.79 29.89
C ARG A 562 -47.50 0.64 30.78
N SER A 563 -46.83 -0.52 30.73
CA SER A 563 -47.14 -1.72 31.52
C SER A 563 -46.36 -1.82 32.84
N GLN A 564 -45.49 -0.88 33.16
CA GLN A 564 -44.77 -0.82 34.43
C GLN A 564 -45.65 -0.24 35.54
N LEU A 565 -45.92 -1.04 36.56
CA LEU A 565 -46.63 -0.59 37.77
C LEU A 565 -45.67 0.19 38.70
N PRO A 566 -46.15 1.14 39.53
CA PRO A 566 -45.30 1.96 40.42
C PRO A 566 -44.45 1.21 41.46
N ASN A 567 -44.66 -0.10 41.59
CA ASN A 567 -43.91 -1.03 42.43
C ASN A 567 -42.94 -1.94 41.63
N GLY A 568 -42.62 -1.60 40.37
CA GLY A 568 -41.59 -2.24 39.56
C GLY A 568 -41.98 -3.57 38.90
N GLY A 569 -43.26 -3.95 38.95
CA GLY A 569 -43.79 -5.12 38.25
C GLY A 569 -44.33 -4.76 36.87
N ILE A 570 -43.85 -5.44 35.83
CA ILE A 570 -44.43 -5.39 34.48
C ILE A 570 -45.68 -6.28 34.44
N THR A 571 -46.80 -5.77 33.91
CA THR A 571 -48.05 -6.54 33.76
C THR A 571 -48.52 -6.59 32.31
N THR A 572 -48.77 -7.80 31.78
CA THR A 572 -49.31 -8.01 30.42
C THR A 572 -50.84 -7.91 30.34
N ALA A 573 -51.50 -7.44 31.41
CA ALA A 573 -52.94 -7.19 31.43
C ALA A 573 -53.24 -5.72 31.10
N GLU A 574 -54.00 -5.48 30.03
CA GLU A 574 -54.48 -4.14 29.66
C GLU A 574 -55.05 -3.37 30.86
N ALA A 575 -54.54 -2.16 31.10
CA ALA A 575 -55.11 -1.27 32.09
C ALA A 575 -56.55 -0.91 31.70
N ARG A 576 -57.54 -1.38 32.47
CA ARG A 576 -58.96 -1.11 32.19
C ARG A 576 -59.22 0.40 32.18
N PRO A 577 -59.82 0.96 31.11
CA PRO A 577 -60.24 2.35 31.08
C PRO A 577 -61.16 2.65 32.28
N ASN A 578 -60.62 3.40 33.24
CA ASN A 578 -61.26 3.68 34.52
C ASN A 578 -62.04 5.01 34.52
N ALA A 579 -61.77 5.86 33.52
CA ALA A 579 -62.48 7.10 33.25
C ALA A 579 -62.73 7.28 31.74
N TYR A 580 -63.71 8.13 31.40
CA TYR A 580 -63.95 8.62 30.04
C TYR A 580 -63.87 10.15 30.01
N VAL A 581 -63.57 10.70 28.83
CA VAL A 581 -63.64 12.15 28.56
C VAL A 581 -64.93 12.42 27.77
N PRO A 582 -65.87 13.23 28.28
CA PRO A 582 -67.05 13.62 27.50
C PRO A 582 -66.65 14.62 26.39
N GLU A 583 -66.94 14.30 25.13
CA GLU A 583 -66.55 15.13 23.96
C GLU A 583 -67.24 16.51 23.89
N ASN A 584 -68.22 16.77 24.76
CA ASN A 584 -69.06 17.98 24.74
C ASN A 584 -68.84 18.91 25.96
N ASP A 585 -67.83 18.68 26.79
CA ASP A 585 -67.41 19.58 27.88
C ASP A 585 -66.20 20.43 27.44
N PRO A 586 -66.14 21.75 27.69
CA PRO A 586 -65.08 22.64 27.16
C PRO A 586 -63.70 22.48 27.83
N LEU A 587 -63.54 21.54 28.77
CA LEU A 587 -62.26 21.16 29.39
C LEU A 587 -62.21 19.63 29.55
N PRO A 588 -61.17 18.94 29.02
CA PRO A 588 -61.11 17.47 28.99
C PRO A 588 -60.65 16.89 30.34
N ILE A 589 -61.52 16.94 31.34
CA ILE A 589 -61.28 16.31 32.66
C ILE A 589 -61.85 14.88 32.64
N PRO A 590 -61.03 13.83 32.82
CA PRO A 590 -61.52 12.46 32.85
C PRO A 590 -62.49 12.22 34.01
N ARG A 591 -63.68 11.69 33.73
CA ARG A 591 -64.70 11.33 34.72
C ARG A 591 -64.74 9.81 34.90
N PRO A 592 -64.70 9.28 36.13
CA PRO A 592 -64.69 7.83 36.36
C PRO A 592 -65.99 7.17 35.89
N TYR A 593 -65.90 5.95 35.35
CA TYR A 593 -67.09 5.15 35.11
C TYR A 593 -67.76 4.78 36.44
N GLY A 594 -69.07 5.04 36.56
CA GLY A 594 -69.85 4.69 37.74
C GLY A 594 -70.11 3.18 37.87
N ALA A 595 -71.06 2.80 38.74
CA ALA A 595 -71.41 1.41 39.02
C ALA A 595 -71.92 0.58 37.81
N LEU A 596 -72.16 1.22 36.67
CA LEU A 596 -72.52 0.62 35.38
C LEU A 596 -71.36 0.74 34.38
N ALA A 597 -70.15 0.35 34.78
CA ALA A 597 -68.97 0.38 33.91
C ALA A 597 -69.12 -0.63 32.74
N PRO A 598 -68.76 -0.25 31.50
CA PRO A 598 -68.87 -1.14 30.34
C PRO A 598 -67.88 -2.30 30.42
N PHE A 599 -68.38 -3.53 30.33
CA PHE A 599 -67.56 -4.74 30.32
C PHE A 599 -67.00 -5.01 28.92
N LYS A 600 -65.68 -4.88 28.72
CA LYS A 600 -64.99 -5.35 27.50
C LYS A 600 -65.18 -6.87 27.42
N PRO A 601 -65.82 -7.43 26.37
CA PRO A 601 -65.97 -8.88 26.23
C PRO A 601 -64.60 -9.55 26.14
N THR A 602 -64.42 -10.68 26.82
CA THR A 602 -63.20 -11.48 26.70
C THR A 602 -63.05 -11.95 25.25
N GLU A 603 -61.92 -11.65 24.62
CA GLU A 603 -61.68 -12.06 23.24
C GLU A 603 -61.61 -13.58 23.11
N LEU A 604 -62.15 -14.11 22.01
CA LEU A 604 -62.26 -15.54 21.77
C LEU A 604 -60.87 -16.13 21.49
N GLY A 605 -60.42 -17.03 22.37
CA GLY A 605 -59.10 -17.63 22.32
C GLY A 605 -58.73 -18.24 20.96
N SER A 606 -57.44 -18.20 20.64
CA SER A 606 -56.85 -18.49 19.32
C SER A 606 -57.13 -19.89 18.73
N ASN A 607 -57.70 -20.82 19.51
CA ASN A 607 -58.05 -22.18 19.10
C ASN A 607 -59.28 -22.28 18.16
N ILE A 608 -60.02 -21.19 17.91
CA ILE A 608 -61.23 -21.20 17.05
C ILE A 608 -60.89 -21.02 15.53
N ARG A 609 -59.60 -21.06 15.15
CA ARG A 609 -59.12 -20.89 13.76
C ARG A 609 -59.58 -21.95 12.73
N HIS A 610 -60.41 -22.93 13.12
CA HIS A 610 -60.91 -24.00 12.24
C HIS A 610 -62.38 -23.85 11.80
N ILE A 611 -63.08 -22.78 12.19
CA ILE A 611 -64.44 -22.50 11.67
C ILE A 611 -64.36 -21.67 10.37
N ARG A 612 -64.43 -22.34 9.21
CA ARG A 612 -64.61 -21.66 7.92
C ARG A 612 -66.05 -21.11 7.83
N LYS A 613 -66.21 -19.80 7.64
CA LYS A 613 -67.49 -19.20 7.23
C LYS A 613 -67.83 -19.69 5.82
N PRO A 614 -69.09 -20.11 5.53
CA PRO A 614 -69.48 -20.50 4.18
C PRO A 614 -69.43 -19.29 3.23
N GLN A 615 -68.91 -19.48 2.03
CA GLN A 615 -69.02 -18.48 0.96
C GLN A 615 -70.43 -18.58 0.34
N PRO A 616 -71.16 -17.47 0.18
CA PRO A 616 -72.40 -17.48 -0.59
C PRO A 616 -72.09 -17.73 -2.07
N GLN A 617 -72.88 -18.59 -2.72
CA GLN A 617 -72.81 -18.77 -4.16
C GLN A 617 -73.39 -17.51 -4.86
N PRO A 618 -72.67 -16.91 -5.82
CA PRO A 618 -73.31 -15.98 -6.76
C PRO A 618 -74.27 -16.76 -7.66
N VAL A 619 -75.45 -16.19 -7.93
CA VAL A 619 -76.44 -16.78 -8.83
C VAL A 619 -76.06 -16.45 -10.28
N GLU A 620 -76.12 -17.44 -11.17
CA GLU A 620 -76.07 -17.21 -12.62
C GLU A 620 -77.49 -16.93 -13.14
N ILE A 621 -77.72 -15.67 -13.51
CA ILE A 621 -78.93 -15.10 -14.18
C ILE A 621 -80.20 -15.09 -13.31
#